data_AF-A0A093FDG3-F1
#
_entry.id   AF-A0A093FDG3-F1
#
_cell.length_a   1.000
_cell.length_b   1.000
_cell.length_c   1.000
_cell.angle_alpha   90.00
_cell.angle_beta   90.00
_cell.angle_gamma   90.00
#
_symmetry.space_group_name_H-M   'P 1'
#
loop_
_entity.id
_entity.type
_entity.pdbx_description
1 polymer ?
#
loop_
_entity_poly.entity_id
_entity_poly.type
_entity_poly.pdbx_seq_one_letter_code
_entity_poly.pdbx_strand_id
1 'polypeptide(L)'
;AASYTDSSDDETSPRDKQQKNSKGSSDFCVKNIKQAEFGRREIEIAEQEMPALMALRKRAQGEKPLAGAKIVGCTHITAQTAVRAQPIPKGSAKAVLAPVSFSVPGFPVFAWKGESEDDFWWCIDRCVNVEGWQPNMV
;
A
#
# COMPACT_ATOMS: atom_id res chain seq x y z
N ALA A 1 13.59 -20.67 15.56
CA ALA A 1 12.22 -20.10 15.55
C ALA A 1 12.28 -18.76 16.29
N ALA A 2 12.37 -17.65 15.56
CA ALA A 2 12.35 -16.31 16.16
C ALA A 2 10.89 -15.87 16.22
N SER A 3 10.30 -15.91 17.42
CA SER A 3 8.96 -15.38 17.67
C SER A 3 9.00 -13.86 17.65
N TYR A 4 8.51 -13.27 16.57
CA TYR A 4 8.29 -11.83 16.44
C TYR A 4 6.96 -11.44 17.11
N THR A 5 6.93 -11.48 18.43
CA THR A 5 5.88 -10.83 19.23
C THR A 5 6.52 -9.73 20.03
N ASP A 6 6.83 -8.61 19.38
CA ASP A 6 7.05 -7.36 20.09
C ASP A 6 5.67 -6.72 20.31
N SER A 7 5.14 -7.00 21.49
CA SER A 7 3.76 -6.79 21.92
C SER A 7 3.69 -5.64 22.93
N SER A 8 4.14 -4.44 22.56
CA SER A 8 4.15 -3.30 23.50
C SER A 8 3.64 -1.96 22.98
N ASP A 9 3.27 -1.82 21.69
CA ASP A 9 2.78 -0.54 21.12
C ASP A 9 1.26 -0.52 20.81
N ASP A 10 0.48 -1.47 21.34
CA ASP A 10 -0.79 -1.94 20.76
C ASP A 10 -2.09 -1.23 21.21
N GLU A 11 -2.03 -0.10 21.93
CA GLU A 11 -3.26 0.57 22.44
C GLU A 11 -3.64 1.86 21.69
N THR A 12 -2.79 2.38 20.81
CA THR A 12 -3.09 3.63 20.06
C THR A 12 -3.17 3.38 18.57
N SER A 13 -4.32 3.74 17.99
CA SER A 13 -4.55 3.71 16.55
C SER A 13 -3.41 4.42 15.82
N PRO A 14 -2.83 3.82 14.77
CA PRO A 14 -1.84 4.48 13.92
C PRO A 14 -2.30 5.83 13.38
N ARG A 15 -3.62 6.06 13.26
CA ARG A 15 -4.19 7.34 12.81
C ARG A 15 -3.80 8.52 13.71
N ASP A 16 -3.61 8.27 15.00
CA ASP A 16 -3.32 9.33 15.98
C ASP A 16 -1.82 9.62 16.08
N LYS A 17 -0.99 8.83 15.38
CA LYS A 17 0.46 8.96 15.36
C LYS A 17 0.90 9.75 14.13
N GLN A 18 1.71 10.80 14.31
CA GLN A 18 2.35 11.48 13.18
C GLN A 18 3.39 10.57 12.54
N GLN A 19 3.16 10.18 11.28
CA GLN A 19 4.07 9.34 10.51
C GLN A 19 4.74 10.15 9.40
N LYS A 20 6.06 10.01 9.28
CA LYS A 20 6.84 10.53 8.15
C LYS A 20 7.77 9.45 7.64
N ASN A 21 7.82 9.26 6.33
CA ASN A 21 8.78 8.35 5.73
C ASN A 21 10.15 9.03 5.55
N SER A 22 11.15 8.25 5.14
CA SER A 22 12.52 8.73 4.86
C SER A 22 12.60 9.78 3.74
N LYS A 23 11.51 10.01 2.99
CA LYS A 23 11.38 11.04 1.96
C LYS A 23 10.56 12.25 2.41
N GLY A 24 10.17 12.32 3.68
CA GLY A 24 9.40 13.43 4.26
C GLY A 24 7.91 13.45 3.89
N SER A 25 7.39 12.44 3.20
CA SER A 25 5.94 12.33 2.94
C SER A 25 5.23 11.82 4.19
N SER A 26 4.02 12.33 4.43
CA SER A 26 3.10 11.94 5.50
C SER A 26 1.77 11.40 4.96
N ASP A 27 1.69 11.15 3.64
CA ASP A 27 0.47 10.67 2.98
C ASP A 27 0.39 9.13 3.07
N PHE A 28 0.38 8.59 4.28
CA PHE A 28 0.17 7.17 4.59
C PHE A 28 -0.11 6.99 6.09
N CYS A 29 -0.73 5.87 6.45
CA CYS A 29 -0.97 5.47 7.83
C CYS A 29 -0.82 3.94 7.94
N VAL A 30 0.21 3.47 8.63
CA VAL A 30 0.50 2.04 8.80
C VAL A 30 0.91 1.69 10.23
N LYS A 31 0.79 0.43 10.65
CA LYS A 31 1.13 0.01 12.02
C LYS A 31 2.60 0.31 12.38
N ASN A 32 3.53 -0.06 11.52
CA ASN A 32 4.96 0.12 11.79
C ASN A 32 5.77 0.32 10.50
N ILE A 33 6.28 1.54 10.31
CA ILE A 33 7.11 1.89 9.15
C ILE A 33 8.46 1.16 9.13
N LYS A 34 8.98 0.71 10.28
CA LYS A 34 10.27 0.00 10.37
C LYS A 34 10.23 -1.36 9.65
N GLN A 35 9.04 -1.92 9.43
CA GLN A 35 8.86 -3.17 8.69
C GLN A 35 8.91 -3.00 7.16
N ALA A 36 9.12 -1.77 6.65
CA ALA A 36 9.17 -1.52 5.21
C ALA A 36 10.28 -2.30 4.49
N GLU A 37 11.45 -2.49 5.11
CA GLU A 37 12.54 -3.28 4.51
C GLU A 37 12.20 -4.76 4.41
N PHE A 38 11.61 -5.32 5.47
CA PHE A 38 11.10 -6.68 5.45
C PHE A 38 10.03 -6.84 4.37
N GLY A 39 9.12 -5.86 4.28
CA GLY A 39 8.09 -5.86 3.26
C GLY A 39 8.64 -5.83 1.83
N ARG A 40 9.75 -5.11 1.58
CA ARG A 40 10.38 -5.13 0.25
C ARG A 40 10.91 -6.51 -0.13
N ARG A 41 11.52 -7.22 0.81
CA ARG A 41 12.04 -8.57 0.54
C ARG A 41 10.92 -9.55 0.17
N GLU A 42 9.80 -9.50 0.89
CA GLU A 42 8.63 -10.33 0.57
C GLU A 42 8.05 -10.01 -0.82
N ILE A 43 8.05 -8.74 -1.23
CA ILE A 43 7.62 -8.34 -2.58
C ILE A 43 8.58 -8.92 -3.63
N GLU A 44 9.90 -8.82 -3.43
CA GLU A 44 10.90 -9.38 -4.34
C GLU A 44 10.74 -10.89 -4.50
N ILE A 45 10.43 -11.61 -3.42
CA ILE A 45 10.13 -13.05 -3.47
C ILE A 45 8.85 -13.30 -4.27
N ALA A 46 7.78 -12.55 -3.97
CA ALA A 46 6.50 -12.69 -4.68
C ALA A 46 6.62 -12.37 -6.18
N GLU A 47 7.52 -11.48 -6.61
CA GLU A 47 7.78 -11.24 -8.03
C GLU A 47 8.30 -12.49 -8.75
N GLN A 48 9.15 -13.28 -8.09
CA GLN A 48 9.69 -14.52 -8.64
C GLN A 48 8.61 -15.60 -8.76
N GLU A 49 7.63 -15.60 -7.86
CA GLU A 49 6.50 -16.54 -7.86
C GLU A 49 5.35 -16.13 -8.79
N MET A 50 5.41 -14.94 -9.40
CA MET A 50 4.35 -14.39 -10.28
C MET A 50 4.83 -14.17 -11.73
N PRO A 51 5.33 -15.20 -12.44
CA PRO A 51 5.95 -15.05 -13.76
C PRO A 51 4.98 -14.52 -14.83
N ALA A 52 3.69 -14.90 -14.75
CA ALA A 52 2.66 -14.40 -15.67
C ALA A 52 2.46 -12.88 -15.54
N LEU A 53 2.47 -12.35 -14.32
CA LEU A 53 2.32 -10.93 -14.07
C LEU A 53 3.56 -10.16 -14.53
N MET A 54 4.76 -10.70 -14.32
CA MET A 54 6.01 -10.11 -14.82
C MET A 54 6.06 -10.09 -16.36
N ALA A 55 5.55 -11.14 -17.02
CA ALA A 55 5.41 -11.17 -18.47
C ALA A 55 4.42 -10.10 -18.97
N LEU A 56 3.28 -9.92 -18.30
CA LEU A 56 2.32 -8.85 -18.60
C LEU A 56 2.95 -7.47 -18.41
N ARG A 57 3.69 -7.24 -17.32
CA ARG A 57 4.42 -5.98 -17.11
C ARG A 57 5.38 -5.69 -18.25
N LYS A 58 6.18 -6.67 -18.67
CA LYS A 58 7.13 -6.53 -19.78
C LYS A 58 6.43 -6.14 -21.09
N ARG A 59 5.26 -6.71 -21.36
CA ARG A 59 4.44 -6.36 -22.55
C ARG A 59 3.85 -4.95 -22.42
N ALA A 60 3.32 -4.61 -21.26
CA ALA A 60 2.67 -3.33 -21.00
C ALA A 60 3.63 -2.12 -20.91
N GLN A 61 4.95 -2.35 -20.81
CA GLN A 61 5.96 -1.28 -20.75
C GLN A 61 5.92 -0.34 -21.96
N GLY A 62 5.61 -0.86 -23.16
CA GLY A 62 5.54 -0.07 -24.38
C GLY A 62 4.24 0.72 -24.52
N GLU A 63 3.10 0.09 -24.19
CA GLU A 63 1.77 0.66 -24.43
C GLU A 63 1.24 1.53 -23.28
N LYS A 64 1.77 1.34 -22.06
CA LYS A 64 1.36 2.07 -20.83
C LYS A 64 -0.18 2.19 -20.72
N PRO A 65 -0.92 1.07 -20.71
CA PRO A 65 -2.38 1.09 -20.75
C PRO A 65 -3.05 1.80 -19.57
N LEU A 66 -2.33 1.98 -18.46
CA LEU A 66 -2.79 2.68 -17.26
C LEU A 66 -2.30 4.14 -17.19
N ALA A 67 -1.83 4.72 -18.30
CA ALA A 67 -1.46 6.12 -18.34
C ALA A 67 -2.69 7.01 -18.06
N GLY A 68 -2.58 7.90 -17.06
CA GLY A 68 -3.68 8.78 -16.66
C GLY A 68 -4.79 8.10 -15.84
N ALA A 69 -4.65 6.81 -15.53
CA ALA A 69 -5.49 6.13 -14.56
C ALA A 69 -5.41 6.82 -13.19
N LYS A 70 -6.50 6.80 -12.43
CA LYS A 70 -6.58 7.21 -11.03
C LYS A 70 -7.32 6.10 -10.29
N ILE A 71 -6.56 5.11 -9.85
CA ILE A 71 -7.11 3.85 -9.32
C ILE A 71 -7.28 3.92 -7.81
N VAL A 72 -8.42 3.46 -7.30
CA VAL A 72 -8.66 3.15 -5.89
C VAL A 72 -8.76 1.67 -5.65
N GLY A 73 -7.79 1.09 -4.95
CA GLY A 73 -7.94 -0.29 -4.47
C GLY A 73 -8.48 -0.30 -3.05
N CYS A 74 -9.48 -1.15 -2.76
CA CYS A 74 -9.84 -1.58 -1.41
C CYS A 74 -9.76 -3.11 -1.37
N THR A 75 -8.59 -3.64 -1.04
CA THR A 75 -8.33 -5.09 -1.11
C THR A 75 -7.41 -5.54 0.02
N HIS A 76 -7.47 -6.83 0.34
CA HIS A 76 -6.47 -7.46 1.19
C HIS A 76 -5.06 -7.30 0.59
N ILE A 77 -4.12 -6.88 1.45
CA ILE A 77 -2.76 -6.57 1.06
C ILE A 77 -1.81 -7.64 1.53
N THR A 78 -1.30 -8.35 0.53
CA THR A 78 -0.21 -9.30 0.63
C THR A 78 0.95 -8.84 -0.26
N ALA A 79 2.09 -9.53 -0.17
CA ALA A 79 3.21 -9.30 -1.07
C ALA A 79 2.75 -9.42 -2.54
N GLN A 80 1.87 -10.38 -2.85
CA GLN A 80 1.34 -10.56 -4.21
C GLN A 80 0.51 -9.35 -4.69
N THR A 81 -0.31 -8.74 -3.82
CA THR A 81 -1.08 -7.54 -4.18
C THR A 81 -0.13 -6.35 -4.45
N ALA A 82 0.97 -6.22 -3.71
CA ALA A 82 1.97 -5.20 -3.97
C ALA A 82 2.68 -5.41 -5.33
N VAL A 83 2.93 -6.66 -5.73
CA VAL A 83 3.39 -6.99 -7.10
C VAL A 83 2.31 -6.61 -8.14
N ARG A 84 1.02 -6.76 -7.84
CA ARG A 84 -0.03 -6.29 -8.77
C ARG A 84 -0.02 -4.76 -8.95
N ALA A 85 0.26 -3.98 -7.91
CA ALA A 85 0.14 -2.52 -7.92
C ALA A 85 1.36 -1.78 -8.53
N GLN A 86 2.54 -2.37 -8.55
CA GLN A 86 3.79 -1.74 -9.02
C GLN A 86 3.87 -1.32 -10.52
N PRO A 87 3.11 -1.84 -11.50
CA PRO A 87 3.13 -1.30 -12.87
C PRO A 87 2.38 0.04 -13.01
N ILE A 88 1.70 0.50 -11.97
CA ILE A 88 0.97 1.76 -11.99
C ILE A 88 1.97 2.94 -11.89
N PRO A 89 1.84 3.99 -12.72
CA PRO A 89 2.67 5.20 -12.61
C PRO A 89 2.56 5.86 -11.21
N LYS A 90 3.66 6.41 -10.70
CA LYS A 90 3.67 7.15 -9.42
C LYS A 90 2.62 8.27 -9.44
N GLY A 91 1.76 8.32 -8.42
CA GLY A 91 0.68 9.32 -8.28
C GLY A 91 -0.62 9.03 -9.03
N SER A 92 -0.70 7.92 -9.76
CA SER A 92 -1.89 7.51 -10.55
C SER A 92 -2.75 6.45 -9.85
N ALA A 93 -2.43 6.09 -8.61
CA ALA A 93 -3.34 5.35 -7.74
C ALA A 93 -3.21 5.80 -6.30
N LYS A 94 -4.29 5.66 -5.55
CA LYS A 94 -4.34 5.73 -4.09
C LYS A 94 -5.03 4.47 -3.64
N ALA A 95 -4.51 3.76 -2.65
CA ALA A 95 -5.11 2.48 -2.30
C ALA A 95 -5.42 2.45 -0.80
N VAL A 96 -6.66 2.09 -0.48
CA VAL A 96 -7.12 1.69 0.85
C VAL A 96 -6.61 0.27 1.01
N LEU A 97 -5.62 0.11 1.86
CA LEU A 97 -4.86 -1.12 1.96
C LEU A 97 -5.14 -1.72 3.33
N ALA A 98 -5.17 -3.03 3.52
CA ALA A 98 -5.27 -3.64 4.86
C ALA A 98 -4.81 -5.11 4.76
N PRO A 99 -4.07 -5.70 5.72
CA PRO A 99 -2.81 -5.21 6.25
C PRO A 99 -1.72 -6.30 6.21
N VAL A 100 -0.56 -5.93 5.67
CA VAL A 100 0.71 -6.00 6.42
C VAL A 100 1.50 -4.75 6.03
N SER A 101 2.49 -4.38 6.82
CA SER A 101 3.30 -3.14 6.76
C SER A 101 4.09 -2.92 5.45
N PHE A 102 3.43 -2.96 4.31
CA PHE A 102 3.98 -2.72 2.99
C PHE A 102 3.76 -1.25 2.63
N SER A 103 4.84 -0.47 2.62
CA SER A 103 4.87 0.81 1.90
C SER A 103 5.23 0.51 0.45
N VAL A 104 4.26 0.66 -0.46
CA VAL A 104 4.54 0.60 -1.90
C VAL A 104 5.14 1.95 -2.32
N PRO A 105 6.35 2.00 -2.90
CA PRO A 105 6.99 3.27 -3.25
C PRO A 105 6.14 4.11 -4.20
N GLY A 106 5.70 5.29 -3.74
CA GLY A 106 4.96 6.25 -4.57
C GLY A 106 3.44 6.13 -4.54
N PHE A 107 2.89 5.31 -3.63
CA PHE A 107 1.46 5.21 -3.38
C PHE A 107 1.15 5.49 -1.91
N PRO A 108 0.15 6.32 -1.61
CA PRO A 108 -0.34 6.47 -0.25
C PRO A 108 -1.08 5.20 0.16
N VAL A 109 -0.84 4.77 1.40
CA VAL A 109 -1.31 3.51 1.98
C VAL A 109 -1.94 3.81 3.32
N PHE A 110 -3.21 3.51 3.52
CA PHE A 110 -3.91 3.68 4.80
C PHE A 110 -4.44 2.31 5.22
N ALA A 111 -3.72 1.67 6.17
CA ALA A 111 -3.78 0.23 6.39
C ALA A 111 -3.14 -0.25 7.69
N TRP A 112 -3.83 -1.00 8.55
CA TRP A 112 -3.16 -1.78 9.59
C TRP A 112 -3.95 -2.99 10.09
N LYS A 113 -3.22 -3.92 10.71
CA LYS A 113 -3.80 -5.14 11.28
C LYS A 113 -4.46 -4.81 12.61
N GLY A 114 -5.75 -5.14 12.73
CA GLY A 114 -6.56 -4.86 13.91
C GLY A 114 -7.22 -3.48 13.89
N GLU A 115 -7.56 -2.96 12.70
CA GLU A 115 -8.35 -1.72 12.59
C GLU A 115 -9.78 -1.90 13.12
N SER A 116 -10.33 -0.83 13.70
CA SER A 116 -11.75 -0.76 14.03
C SER A 116 -12.60 -0.45 12.78
N GLU A 117 -13.92 -0.59 12.87
CA GLU A 117 -14.81 -0.21 11.77
C GLU A 117 -14.69 1.28 11.41
N ASP A 118 -14.58 2.15 12.42
CA ASP A 118 -14.37 3.58 12.22
C ASP A 118 -13.05 3.87 11.51
N ASP A 119 -11.98 3.14 11.87
CA ASP A 119 -10.69 3.26 11.21
C ASP A 119 -10.74 2.78 9.75
N PHE A 120 -11.47 1.70 9.47
CA PHE A 120 -11.67 1.19 8.11
C PHE A 120 -12.35 2.23 7.22
N TRP A 121 -13.46 2.83 7.68
CA TRP A 121 -14.14 3.89 6.96
C TRP A 121 -13.28 5.15 6.81
N TRP A 122 -12.49 5.48 7.83
CA TRP A 122 -11.52 6.58 7.76
C TRP A 122 -10.45 6.32 6.69
N CYS A 123 -9.94 5.09 6.58
CA CYS A 123 -8.99 4.71 5.52
C CYS A 123 -9.61 4.88 4.13
N ILE A 124 -10.88 4.52 3.96
CA ILE A 124 -11.62 4.74 2.70
C ILE A 124 -11.72 6.23 2.39
N ASP A 125 -12.17 7.05 3.33
CA ASP A 125 -12.29 8.50 3.17
C ASP A 125 -10.94 9.14 2.78
N ARG A 126 -9.84 8.73 3.41
CA ARG A 126 -8.48 9.20 3.07
C ARG A 126 -8.05 8.85 1.65
N CYS A 127 -8.56 7.77 1.09
CA CYS A 127 -8.27 7.41 -0.29
C CYS A 127 -9.18 8.11 -1.29
N VAL A 128 -10.46 8.34 -0.99
CA VAL A 128 -11.42 8.88 -1.97
C VAL A 128 -11.58 10.41 -1.91
N ASN A 129 -11.46 10.98 -0.72
CA ASN A 129 -11.83 12.36 -0.41
C ASN A 129 -10.59 13.23 -0.18
N VAL A 130 -9.77 13.38 -1.23
CA VAL A 130 -8.57 14.22 -1.19
C VAL A 130 -8.71 15.38 -2.15
N GLU A 131 -8.42 16.59 -1.66
CA GLU A 131 -8.51 17.82 -2.43
C GLU A 131 -7.68 17.74 -3.72
N GLY A 132 -8.30 18.07 -4.87
CA GLY A 132 -7.65 18.03 -6.18
C GLY A 132 -7.43 16.62 -6.76
N TRP A 133 -7.90 15.56 -6.10
CA TRP A 133 -7.78 14.20 -6.58
C TRP A 133 -9.15 13.51 -6.62
N GLN A 134 -9.44 12.82 -7.72
CA GLN A 134 -10.67 12.05 -7.91
C GLN A 134 -10.33 10.76 -8.64
N PRO A 135 -10.75 9.58 -8.15
CA PRO A 135 -10.49 8.33 -8.83
C PRO A 135 -11.37 8.22 -10.08
N ASN A 136 -10.85 7.54 -11.11
CA ASN A 136 -11.60 7.20 -12.32
C ASN A 136 -11.74 5.67 -12.51
N MET A 137 -11.13 4.87 -11.62
CA MET A 137 -11.24 3.41 -11.58
C MET A 137 -11.16 2.92 -10.12
N VAL A 138 -11.81 1.79 -9.85
CA VAL A 138 -11.77 1.06 -8.56
C VAL A 138 -11.30 -0.37 -8.82
#